data_AF-A0A3B0WCD4-F1
#
_entry.id   AF-A0A3B0WCD4-F1
#
_cell.length_a   1.000
_cell.length_b   1.000
_cell.length_c   1.000
_cell.angle_alpha   90.00
_cell.angle_beta   90.00
_cell.angle_gamma   90.00
#
_symmetry.space_group_name_H-M   'P 1'
#
loop_
_entity.id
_entity.type
_entity.pdbx_description
1 polymer ?
#
loop_
_entity_poly.entity_id
_entity_poly.type
_entity_poly.pdbx_seq_one_letter_code
_entity_poly.pdbx_strand_id
1 'polypeptide(L)'
;SPQLDLVEPKEAREYLDSFNEKFTIQCNHLKVKLNQYQQGCIDKYFRSRKFSRDNMADKVTKVINALLISVKSQDEDRIIGHMMDIINATLRTNYFQIDIKGFHKPAISLKINSSKLSFLPRPVPFREIFVYSPRVEAIHLRMGKVARGGLRWSDRYEDFRTEVLGLMKAQNVKNSIIVPVGSKGGFVVKKMPKGARDEVMAEVISCYKTFIGCMLDITDNIKGKRIIPPKNVVRYDDDDPYLVVAADKGTATFSDIANGISEERGFWLGDAFASGGSAGYDHKGMGITAKGAWESVKRHFRELGVDCQAEDFSVVGIGDMMGDVFGNGMLLSKHICLKAAFNHLNIFLDPNPDSTSSWHERDRLFKLPRSSW
;
A
#
# COMPACT_ATOMS: atom_id res chain seq x y z
N SER A 1 -17.36 -16.68 4.31
CA SER A 1 -17.97 -16.79 2.97
C SER A 1 -19.13 -15.82 2.85
N PRO A 2 -19.35 -15.16 1.69
CA PRO A 2 -20.57 -14.41 1.39
C PRO A 2 -21.85 -15.23 1.45
N GLN A 3 -21.76 -16.54 1.17
CA GLN A 3 -22.90 -17.46 1.15
C GLN A 3 -23.21 -18.06 2.53
N LEU A 4 -22.47 -17.70 3.57
CA LEU A 4 -22.56 -18.35 4.88
C LEU A 4 -23.96 -18.25 5.51
N ASP A 5 -24.67 -17.15 5.27
CA ASP A 5 -26.04 -16.95 5.78
C ASP A 5 -27.10 -17.71 4.97
N LEU A 6 -26.72 -18.32 3.84
CA LEU A 6 -27.59 -19.11 2.97
C LEU A 6 -27.45 -20.63 3.22
N VAL A 7 -26.58 -21.03 4.15
CA VAL A 7 -26.34 -22.43 4.47
C VAL A 7 -27.57 -22.99 5.19
N GLU A 8 -28.07 -24.13 4.71
CA GLU A 8 -29.21 -24.80 5.33
C GLU A 8 -28.89 -25.24 6.77
N PRO A 9 -29.82 -25.13 7.72
CA PRO A 9 -29.57 -25.49 9.12
C PRO A 9 -29.05 -26.92 9.31
N LYS A 10 -29.48 -27.85 8.45
CA LYS A 10 -29.01 -29.24 8.45
C LYS A 10 -27.53 -29.35 8.06
N GLU A 11 -27.12 -28.67 6.99
CA GLU A 11 -25.72 -28.66 6.53
C GLU A 11 -24.80 -27.99 7.57
N ALA A 12 -25.25 -26.86 8.13
CA ALA A 12 -24.53 -26.20 9.21
C ALA A 12 -24.36 -27.12 10.44
N ARG A 13 -25.38 -27.93 10.74
CA ARG A 13 -25.32 -28.91 11.84
C ARG A 13 -24.32 -30.03 11.57
N GLU A 14 -24.37 -30.63 10.39
CA GLU A 14 -23.43 -31.67 9.95
C GLU A 14 -21.98 -31.17 10.00
N TYR A 15 -21.74 -29.93 9.56
CA TYR A 15 -20.44 -29.28 9.68
C TYR A 15 -19.98 -29.13 11.13
N LEU A 16 -20.85 -28.62 12.02
CA LEU A 16 -20.50 -28.43 13.44
C LEU A 16 -20.23 -29.76 14.15
N ASP A 17 -20.97 -30.82 13.82
CA ASP A 17 -20.75 -32.16 14.40
C ASP A 17 -19.43 -32.77 13.92
N SER A 18 -19.12 -32.68 12.63
CA SER A 18 -17.81 -33.10 12.10
C SER A 18 -16.66 -32.29 12.69
N PHE A 19 -16.84 -30.98 12.87
CA PHE A 19 -15.82 -30.12 13.45
C PHE A 19 -15.62 -30.42 14.94
N ASN A 20 -16.69 -30.72 15.70
CA ASN A 20 -16.61 -31.10 17.10
C ASN A 20 -15.81 -32.39 17.30
N GLU A 21 -16.03 -33.38 16.45
CA GLU A 21 -15.27 -34.63 16.46
C GLU A 21 -13.78 -34.38 16.24
N LYS A 22 -13.43 -33.63 15.18
CA LYS A 22 -12.03 -33.27 14.88
C LYS A 22 -11.38 -32.49 16.01
N PHE A 23 -12.09 -31.50 16.56
CA PHE A 23 -11.62 -30.69 17.69
C PHE A 23 -11.37 -31.54 18.93
N THR A 24 -12.26 -32.48 19.24
CA THR A 24 -12.12 -33.42 20.36
C THR A 24 -10.90 -34.33 20.19
N ILE A 25 -10.71 -34.89 18.98
CA ILE A 25 -9.53 -35.68 18.64
C ILE A 25 -8.25 -34.86 18.84
N GLN A 26 -8.23 -33.61 18.38
CA GLN A 26 -7.09 -32.73 18.53
C GLN A 26 -6.79 -32.40 20.00
N CYS A 27 -7.82 -32.10 20.81
CA CYS A 27 -7.65 -31.87 22.24
C CYS A 27 -7.07 -33.09 22.96
N ASN A 28 -7.55 -34.29 22.62
CA ASN A 28 -7.02 -35.54 23.18
C ASN A 28 -5.56 -35.78 22.77
N HIS A 29 -5.23 -35.58 21.49
CA HIS A 29 -3.87 -35.72 20.98
C HIS A 29 -2.89 -34.75 21.68
N LEU A 30 -3.30 -33.49 21.84
CA LEU A 30 -2.51 -32.46 22.51
C LEU A 30 -2.61 -32.50 24.05
N LYS A 31 -3.38 -33.44 24.61
CA LYS A 31 -3.64 -33.57 26.05
C LYS A 31 -4.16 -32.28 26.71
N VAL A 32 -4.98 -31.53 25.98
CA VAL A 32 -5.59 -30.28 26.46
C VAL A 32 -6.69 -30.63 27.47
N LYS A 33 -6.58 -30.09 28.69
CA LYS A 33 -7.63 -30.19 29.72
C LYS A 33 -8.40 -28.88 29.78
N LEU A 34 -9.67 -28.92 29.41
CA LEU A 34 -10.57 -27.77 29.45
C LEU A 34 -11.22 -27.65 30.83
N ASN A 35 -11.27 -26.45 31.38
CA ASN A 35 -12.07 -26.18 32.58
C ASN A 35 -13.57 -26.06 32.23
N GLN A 36 -14.42 -26.02 33.25
CA GLN A 36 -15.88 -25.95 33.07
C GLN A 36 -16.34 -24.73 32.26
N TYR A 37 -15.68 -23.58 32.44
CA TYR A 37 -16.00 -22.35 31.71
C TYR A 37 -15.65 -22.47 30.21
N GLN A 38 -14.46 -23.01 29.90
CA GLN A 38 -14.00 -23.26 28.53
C GLN A 38 -14.92 -24.25 27.82
N GLN A 39 -15.22 -25.39 28.47
CA GLN A 39 -16.15 -26.38 27.94
C GLN A 39 -17.53 -25.77 27.69
N GLY A 40 -18.03 -24.92 28.60
CA GLY A 40 -19.31 -24.24 28.42
C GLY A 40 -19.34 -23.28 27.23
N CYS A 41 -18.23 -22.60 26.91
CA CYS A 41 -18.14 -21.74 25.73
C CYS A 41 -18.15 -22.58 24.44
N ILE A 42 -17.38 -23.67 24.42
CA ILE A 42 -17.28 -24.61 23.31
C ILE A 42 -18.63 -25.28 23.03
N ASP A 43 -19.30 -25.76 24.07
CA ASP A 43 -20.64 -26.37 23.97
C ASP A 43 -21.67 -25.39 23.39
N LYS A 44 -21.62 -24.11 23.75
CA LYS A 44 -22.51 -23.08 23.19
C LYS A 44 -22.29 -22.82 21.70
N TYR A 45 -21.04 -22.97 21.22
CA TYR A 45 -20.73 -22.92 19.79
C TYR A 45 -21.29 -24.16 19.09
N PHE A 46 -20.94 -25.36 19.54
CA PHE A 46 -21.35 -26.60 18.89
C PHE A 46 -22.84 -26.90 18.98
N ARG A 47 -23.55 -26.44 20.02
CA ARG A 47 -25.01 -26.62 20.15
C ARG A 47 -25.82 -25.51 19.47
N SER A 48 -25.20 -24.65 18.65
CA SER A 48 -25.91 -23.60 17.93
C SER A 48 -26.96 -24.21 16.98
N ARG A 49 -28.22 -23.82 17.15
CA ARG A 49 -29.34 -24.23 16.27
C ARG A 49 -29.71 -23.18 15.21
N LYS A 50 -29.36 -21.92 15.46
CA LYS A 50 -29.53 -20.82 14.51
C LYS A 50 -28.17 -20.45 13.97
N PHE A 51 -28.04 -20.51 12.66
CA PHE A 51 -26.80 -20.17 11.97
C PHE A 51 -26.96 -18.80 11.33
N SER A 52 -26.11 -17.86 11.75
CA SER A 52 -25.94 -16.56 11.13
C SER A 52 -24.48 -16.17 11.31
N ARG A 53 -23.87 -15.53 10.31
CA ARG A 53 -22.46 -15.16 10.32
C ARG A 53 -22.04 -14.46 11.61
N ASP A 54 -22.78 -13.42 12.01
CA ASP A 54 -22.40 -12.58 13.14
C ASP A 54 -22.46 -13.34 14.48
N ASN A 55 -23.56 -14.06 14.72
CA ASN A 55 -23.71 -14.90 15.92
C ASN A 55 -22.63 -15.99 16.01
N MET A 56 -22.28 -16.61 14.87
CA MET A 56 -21.22 -17.62 14.86
C MET A 56 -19.85 -16.98 15.12
N ALA A 57 -19.56 -15.82 14.53
CA ALA A 57 -18.33 -15.08 14.80
C ALA A 57 -18.20 -14.71 16.29
N ASP A 58 -19.27 -14.19 16.90
CA ASP A 58 -19.31 -13.86 18.34
C ASP A 58 -19.03 -15.07 19.23
N LYS A 59 -19.60 -16.22 18.89
CA LYS A 59 -19.37 -17.47 19.63
C LYS A 59 -17.93 -17.96 19.48
N VAL A 60 -17.36 -17.91 18.28
CA VAL A 60 -15.95 -18.26 18.05
C VAL A 60 -15.04 -17.34 18.84
N THR A 61 -15.26 -16.03 18.82
CA THR A 61 -14.49 -15.07 19.62
C THR A 61 -14.58 -15.39 21.12
N LYS A 62 -15.76 -15.73 21.63
CA LYS A 62 -15.92 -16.17 23.05
C LYS A 62 -15.15 -17.44 23.36
N VAL A 63 -15.16 -18.43 22.46
CA VAL A 63 -14.39 -19.67 22.61
C VAL A 63 -12.89 -19.36 22.65
N ILE A 64 -12.37 -18.58 21.70
CA ILE A 64 -10.95 -18.23 21.64
C ILE A 64 -10.53 -17.47 22.89
N ASN A 65 -11.29 -16.45 23.31
CA ASN A 65 -10.99 -15.71 24.54
C ASN A 65 -11.01 -16.60 25.79
N ALA A 66 -11.91 -17.59 25.87
CA ALA A 66 -11.92 -18.54 26.98
C ALA A 66 -10.70 -19.46 26.99
N LEU A 67 -10.23 -19.88 25.80
CA LEU A 67 -9.03 -20.70 25.66
C LEU A 67 -7.74 -19.92 25.97
N LEU A 68 -7.71 -18.63 25.62
CA LEU A 68 -6.58 -17.74 25.89
C LEU A 68 -6.27 -17.59 27.38
N ILE A 69 -7.26 -17.68 28.27
CA ILE A 69 -7.06 -17.63 29.74
C ILE A 69 -6.04 -18.68 30.23
N SER A 70 -5.91 -19.81 29.54
CA SER A 70 -4.96 -20.87 29.91
C SER A 70 -3.56 -20.71 29.31
N VAL A 71 -3.33 -19.70 28.47
CA VAL A 71 -2.02 -19.45 27.85
C VAL A 71 -1.09 -18.89 28.92
N LYS A 72 0.03 -19.58 29.15
CA LYS A 72 0.99 -19.21 30.20
C LYS A 72 2.00 -18.16 29.74
N SER A 73 2.30 -18.13 28.44
CA SER A 73 3.26 -17.21 27.85
C SER A 73 2.57 -15.90 27.49
N GLN A 74 3.02 -14.80 28.08
CA GLN A 74 2.50 -13.47 27.77
C GLN A 74 2.71 -13.09 26.31
N ASP A 75 3.82 -13.53 25.70
CA ASP A 75 4.08 -13.26 24.29
C ASP A 75 3.12 -14.03 23.37
N GLU A 76 2.83 -15.29 23.69
CA GLU A 76 1.86 -16.09 22.92
C GLU A 76 0.45 -15.49 23.02
N ASP A 77 0.03 -15.11 24.23
CA ASP A 77 -1.26 -14.46 24.47
C ASP A 77 -1.38 -13.16 23.65
N ARG A 78 -0.33 -12.32 23.70
CA ARG A 78 -0.26 -11.08 22.91
C ARG A 78 -0.31 -11.33 21.40
N ILE A 79 0.44 -12.32 20.90
CA ILE A 79 0.47 -12.64 19.46
C ILE A 79 -0.92 -13.10 19.00
N ILE A 80 -1.54 -14.04 19.71
CA ILE A 80 -2.85 -14.57 19.34
C ILE A 80 -3.92 -13.48 19.48
N GLY A 81 -3.85 -12.66 20.52
CA GLY A 81 -4.72 -11.50 20.72
C GLY A 81 -4.63 -10.51 19.55
N HIS A 82 -3.42 -10.14 19.12
CA HIS A 82 -3.23 -9.26 17.96
C HIS A 82 -3.72 -9.90 16.65
N MET A 83 -3.56 -11.22 16.47
CA MET A 83 -4.13 -11.91 15.31
C MET A 83 -5.66 -11.83 15.31
N MET A 84 -6.29 -12.01 16.47
CA MET A 84 -7.74 -11.84 16.64
C MET A 84 -8.19 -10.41 16.36
N ASP A 85 -7.45 -9.41 16.84
CA ASP A 85 -7.72 -8.00 16.55
C ASP A 85 -7.67 -7.71 15.04
N ILE A 86 -6.68 -8.26 14.31
CA ILE A 86 -6.56 -8.12 12.86
C ILE A 86 -7.73 -8.78 12.14
N ILE A 87 -8.12 -9.99 12.54
CA ILE A 87 -9.27 -10.70 11.97
C ILE A 87 -10.55 -9.88 12.17
N ASN A 88 -10.80 -9.39 13.39
CA ASN A 88 -11.97 -8.58 13.72
C ASN A 88 -11.95 -7.21 13.03
N ALA A 89 -10.77 -6.64 12.78
CA ALA A 89 -10.61 -5.39 12.05
C ALA A 89 -10.70 -5.56 10.52
N THR A 90 -10.77 -6.79 10.00
CA THR A 90 -10.86 -7.03 8.55
C THR A 90 -12.26 -6.70 8.03
N LEU A 91 -12.32 -5.78 7.06
CA LEU A 91 -13.55 -5.26 6.48
C LEU A 91 -13.99 -5.96 5.20
N ARG A 92 -13.02 -6.41 4.39
CA ARG A 92 -13.25 -7.06 3.08
C ARG A 92 -12.13 -8.02 2.75
N THR A 93 -12.43 -9.07 2.01
CA THR A 93 -11.44 -9.98 1.42
C THR A 93 -11.90 -10.53 0.08
N ASN A 94 -10.95 -10.76 -0.85
CA ASN A 94 -11.19 -11.44 -2.12
C ASN A 94 -11.10 -12.97 -2.02
N TYR A 95 -10.84 -13.56 -0.85
CA TYR A 95 -10.58 -14.99 -0.69
C TYR A 95 -11.63 -15.92 -1.32
N PHE A 96 -12.90 -15.49 -1.31
CA PHE A 96 -14.03 -16.25 -1.86
C PHE A 96 -14.31 -15.96 -3.35
N GLN A 97 -13.46 -15.17 -4.02
CA GLN A 97 -13.54 -14.93 -5.45
C GLN A 97 -12.80 -16.03 -6.20
N ILE A 98 -13.42 -16.46 -7.30
CA ILE A 98 -12.85 -17.39 -8.27
C ILE A 98 -12.63 -16.65 -9.60
N ASP A 99 -11.66 -17.11 -10.38
CA ASP A 99 -11.44 -16.64 -11.73
C ASP A 99 -12.47 -17.24 -12.71
N ILE A 100 -12.38 -16.86 -13.99
CA ILE A 100 -13.29 -17.33 -15.04
C ILE A 100 -13.17 -18.84 -15.31
N LYS A 101 -12.06 -19.46 -14.91
CA LYS A 101 -11.80 -20.89 -15.04
C LYS A 101 -12.23 -21.67 -13.78
N GLY A 102 -12.77 -20.98 -12.77
CA GLY A 102 -13.22 -21.58 -11.51
C GLY A 102 -12.09 -21.79 -10.48
N PHE A 103 -10.88 -21.32 -10.73
CA PHE A 103 -9.77 -21.44 -9.78
C PHE A 103 -9.75 -20.27 -8.79
N HIS A 104 -9.18 -20.51 -7.62
CA HIS A 104 -8.90 -19.43 -6.68
C HIS A 104 -7.92 -18.42 -7.29
N LYS A 105 -8.12 -17.14 -6.97
CA LYS A 105 -7.22 -16.09 -7.38
C LYS A 105 -5.80 -16.31 -6.83
N PRO A 106 -4.75 -15.88 -7.55
CA PRO A 106 -3.36 -16.18 -7.19
C PRO A 106 -2.87 -15.49 -5.92
N ALA A 107 -3.64 -14.54 -5.38
CA ALA A 107 -3.29 -13.73 -4.23
C ALA A 107 -4.54 -13.36 -3.42
N ILE A 108 -4.35 -13.24 -2.10
CA ILE A 108 -5.39 -12.83 -1.16
C ILE A 108 -5.19 -11.35 -0.83
N SER A 109 -6.28 -10.60 -0.77
CA SER A 109 -6.32 -9.25 -0.23
C SER A 109 -7.21 -9.15 1.00
N LEU A 110 -6.77 -8.34 1.96
CA LEU A 110 -7.49 -8.00 3.19
C LEU A 110 -7.54 -6.47 3.30
N LYS A 111 -8.74 -5.90 3.38
CA LYS A 111 -8.94 -4.50 3.75
C LYS A 111 -9.12 -4.42 5.26
N ILE A 112 -8.28 -3.67 5.95
CA ILE A 112 -8.22 -3.63 7.41
C ILE A 112 -8.60 -2.24 7.91
N ASN A 113 -9.44 -2.20 8.94
CA ASN A 113 -9.74 -1.01 9.72
C ASN A 113 -8.59 -0.74 10.71
N SER A 114 -7.54 -0.05 10.24
CA SER A 114 -6.35 0.21 11.03
C SER A 114 -6.64 0.95 12.35
N SER A 115 -7.67 1.79 12.43
CA SER A 115 -8.03 2.48 13.68
C SER A 115 -8.59 1.56 14.77
N LYS A 116 -8.93 0.30 14.46
CA LYS A 116 -9.33 -0.71 15.45
C LYS A 116 -8.14 -1.45 16.05
N LEU A 117 -6.93 -1.25 15.53
CA LEU A 117 -5.72 -1.93 15.98
C LEU A 117 -4.88 -0.98 16.85
N SER A 118 -4.94 -1.18 18.16
CA SER A 118 -4.31 -0.30 19.17
C SER A 118 -2.77 -0.35 19.15
N PHE A 119 -2.19 -1.45 18.67
CA PHE A 119 -0.75 -1.67 18.62
C PHE A 119 -0.05 -1.06 17.40
N LEU A 120 -0.79 -0.45 16.47
CA LEU A 120 -0.18 0.14 15.27
C LEU A 120 0.61 1.41 15.61
N PRO A 121 1.78 1.62 14.98
CA PRO A 121 2.54 2.86 15.13
C PRO A 121 1.79 4.05 14.53
N ARG A 122 2.05 5.25 15.07
CA ARG A 122 1.52 6.51 14.53
C ARG A 122 2.34 6.99 13.32
N PRO A 123 1.71 7.67 12.33
CA PRO A 123 0.27 7.92 12.22
C PRO A 123 -0.48 6.65 11.85
N VAL A 124 -1.63 6.41 12.51
CA VAL A 124 -2.46 5.25 12.22
C VAL A 124 -3.19 5.51 10.89
N PRO A 125 -3.03 4.66 9.85
CA PRO A 125 -3.77 4.80 8.61
C PRO A 125 -5.29 4.77 8.87
N PHE A 126 -6.07 5.39 7.98
CA PHE A 126 -7.50 5.15 7.95
C PHE A 126 -7.78 3.69 7.55
N ARG A 127 -7.15 3.22 6.48
CA ARG A 127 -7.27 1.82 6.01
C ARG A 127 -5.95 1.31 5.48
N GLU A 128 -5.74 0.01 5.65
CA GLU A 128 -4.72 -0.77 4.97
C GLU A 128 -5.39 -1.76 4.02
N ILE A 129 -4.87 -1.89 2.80
CA ILE A 129 -5.13 -3.07 1.96
C ILE A 129 -3.84 -3.88 1.95
N PHE A 130 -3.86 -5.02 2.62
CA PHE A 130 -2.77 -6.00 2.62
C PHE A 130 -3.00 -7.00 1.50
N VAL A 131 -1.96 -7.35 0.75
CA VAL A 131 -2.01 -8.33 -0.34
C VAL A 131 -0.87 -9.32 -0.18
N TYR A 132 -1.18 -10.60 -0.32
CA TYR A 132 -0.21 -11.68 -0.17
C TYR A 132 -0.42 -12.80 -1.19
N SER A 133 0.70 -13.28 -1.75
CA SER A 133 0.81 -14.55 -2.47
C SER A 133 2.21 -15.14 -2.24
N PRO A 134 2.51 -16.37 -2.67
CA PRO A 134 3.89 -16.88 -2.64
C PRO A 134 4.91 -16.06 -3.45
N ARG A 135 4.47 -15.16 -4.34
CA ARG A 135 5.33 -14.34 -5.21
C ARG A 135 5.42 -12.87 -4.79
N VAL A 136 4.35 -12.30 -4.22
CA VAL A 136 4.29 -10.88 -3.84
C VAL A 136 3.77 -10.71 -2.42
N GLU A 137 4.32 -9.73 -1.71
CA GLU A 137 3.71 -9.16 -0.52
C GLU A 137 3.60 -7.65 -0.72
N ALA A 138 2.44 -7.07 -0.42
CA ALA A 138 2.19 -5.67 -0.67
C ALA A 138 1.22 -5.05 0.34
N ILE A 139 1.34 -3.74 0.50
CA ILE A 139 0.38 -2.94 1.27
C ILE A 139 0.03 -1.65 0.55
N HIS A 140 -1.18 -1.17 0.79
CA HIS A 140 -1.62 0.18 0.45
C HIS A 140 -2.28 0.84 1.66
N LEU A 141 -1.69 1.92 2.14
CA LEU A 141 -2.14 2.70 3.30
C LEU A 141 -2.81 3.99 2.83
N ARG A 142 -4.00 4.28 3.33
CA ARG A 142 -4.72 5.56 3.08
C ARG A 142 -4.99 6.29 4.37
N MET A 143 -4.94 7.62 4.36
CA MET A 143 -5.34 8.48 5.48
C MET A 143 -6.81 8.91 5.45
N GLY A 144 -7.58 8.55 4.41
CA GLY A 144 -9.01 8.88 4.31
C GLY A 144 -9.69 8.15 3.15
N LYS A 145 -11.00 8.36 2.99
CA LYS A 145 -11.80 7.77 1.89
C LYS A 145 -11.29 8.20 0.51
N VAL A 146 -10.98 9.50 0.36
CA VAL A 146 -10.42 10.07 -0.86
C VAL A 146 -8.94 10.37 -0.64
N ALA A 147 -8.06 9.47 -1.09
CA ALA A 147 -6.62 9.56 -0.87
C ALA A 147 -5.82 9.23 -2.14
N ARG A 148 -4.63 9.84 -2.29
CA ARG A 148 -3.72 9.60 -3.43
C ARG A 148 -2.28 9.45 -2.98
N GLY A 149 -1.56 8.59 -3.69
CA GLY A 149 -0.14 8.42 -3.51
C GLY A 149 0.45 7.31 -4.37
N GLY A 150 1.78 7.30 -4.42
CA GLY A 150 2.54 6.39 -5.27
C GLY A 150 2.64 4.96 -4.73
N LEU A 151 2.83 4.00 -5.64
CA LEU A 151 3.13 2.61 -5.34
C LEU A 151 4.61 2.32 -5.56
N ARG A 152 5.35 1.96 -4.52
CA ARG A 152 6.79 1.69 -4.58
C ARG A 152 7.07 0.20 -4.78
N TRP A 153 7.97 -0.14 -5.70
CA TRP A 153 8.65 -1.42 -5.63
C TRP A 153 9.83 -1.28 -4.66
N SER A 154 9.79 -2.04 -3.56
CA SER A 154 10.83 -2.04 -2.54
C SER A 154 11.72 -3.28 -2.67
N ASP A 155 13.02 -3.08 -2.46
CA ASP A 155 14.05 -4.09 -2.28
C ASP A 155 14.24 -4.46 -0.80
N ARG A 156 13.56 -3.76 0.12
CA ARG A 156 13.69 -3.91 1.57
C ARG A 156 12.68 -4.91 2.13
N TYR A 157 12.88 -6.19 1.87
CA TYR A 157 11.93 -7.24 2.27
C TYR A 157 11.54 -7.20 3.76
N GLU A 158 12.50 -6.93 4.65
CA GLU A 158 12.30 -6.99 6.10
C GLU A 158 11.52 -5.81 6.69
N ASP A 159 11.57 -4.62 6.07
CA ASP A 159 11.00 -3.41 6.65
C ASP A 159 10.27 -2.49 5.66
N PHE A 160 9.92 -2.98 4.46
CA PHE A 160 9.16 -2.20 3.47
C PHE A 160 7.84 -1.63 4.03
N ARG A 161 7.22 -2.30 5.03
CA ARG A 161 6.01 -1.79 5.68
C ARG A 161 6.26 -0.49 6.43
N THR A 162 7.38 -0.41 7.16
CA THR A 162 7.85 0.80 7.85
C THR A 162 8.20 1.89 6.83
N GLU A 163 8.86 1.52 5.74
CA GLU A 163 9.16 2.44 4.62
C GLU A 163 7.86 3.05 4.06
N VAL A 164 6.88 2.24 3.70
CA VAL A 164 5.60 2.69 3.14
C VAL A 164 4.83 3.57 4.13
N LEU A 165 4.85 3.24 5.42
CA LEU A 165 4.23 4.07 6.46
C LEU A 165 4.90 5.45 6.55
N GLY A 166 6.22 5.51 6.55
CA GLY A 166 6.98 6.78 6.54
C GLY A 166 6.67 7.63 5.31
N LEU A 167 6.57 7.00 4.14
CA LEU A 167 6.21 7.67 2.89
C LEU A 167 4.75 8.12 2.86
N MET A 168 3.82 7.36 3.41
CA MET A 168 2.42 7.77 3.56
C MET A 168 2.31 9.00 4.48
N LYS A 169 3.06 9.04 5.59
CA LYS A 169 3.13 10.20 6.47
C LYS A 169 3.61 11.44 5.70
N ALA A 170 4.70 11.32 4.94
CA ALA A 170 5.21 12.42 4.12
C ALA A 170 4.18 12.87 3.06
N GLN A 171 3.51 11.92 2.39
CA GLN A 171 2.48 12.22 1.40
C GLN A 171 1.27 12.93 2.05
N ASN A 172 0.90 12.56 3.27
CA ASN A 172 -0.20 13.21 3.97
C ASN A 172 0.11 14.66 4.33
N VAL A 173 1.35 14.95 4.77
CA VAL A 173 1.80 16.33 5.01
C VAL A 173 1.83 17.11 3.70
N LYS A 174 2.36 16.51 2.62
CA LYS A 174 2.36 17.11 1.28
C LYS A 174 0.95 17.47 0.80
N ASN A 175 -0.04 16.66 1.13
CA ASN A 175 -1.42 16.86 0.72
C ASN A 175 -2.24 17.73 1.68
N SER A 176 -1.64 18.30 2.73
CA SER A 176 -2.38 19.01 3.80
C SER A 176 -3.25 20.18 3.31
N ILE A 177 -2.88 20.82 2.20
CA ILE A 177 -3.59 21.95 1.61
C ILE A 177 -4.37 21.60 0.33
N ILE A 178 -4.42 20.32 -0.05
CA ILE A 178 -5.16 19.86 -1.25
C ILE A 178 -6.08 18.70 -0.91
N VAL A 179 -7.16 18.57 -1.68
CA VAL A 179 -7.88 17.30 -1.80
C VAL A 179 -7.25 16.56 -2.98
N PRO A 180 -6.86 15.29 -2.87
CA PRO A 180 -7.15 14.30 -1.81
C PRO A 180 -6.07 14.16 -0.72
N VAL A 181 -6.38 13.52 0.42
CA VAL A 181 -5.40 13.26 1.51
C VAL A 181 -4.33 12.23 1.10
N GLY A 182 -3.33 11.98 1.96
CA GLY A 182 -2.21 11.10 1.62
C GLY A 182 -2.57 9.62 1.57
N SER A 183 -2.06 8.91 0.56
CA SER A 183 -1.90 7.46 0.58
C SER A 183 -0.48 7.06 0.20
N LYS A 184 -0.14 5.78 0.39
CA LYS A 184 1.06 5.18 -0.17
C LYS A 184 0.87 3.68 -0.26
N GLY A 185 1.36 3.07 -1.33
CA GLY A 185 1.54 1.64 -1.35
C GLY A 185 2.98 1.24 -1.60
N GLY A 186 3.27 -0.01 -1.33
CA GLY A 186 4.52 -0.63 -1.71
C GLY A 186 4.41 -2.14 -1.72
N PHE A 187 5.27 -2.77 -2.51
CA PHE A 187 5.32 -4.21 -2.66
C PHE A 187 6.76 -4.72 -2.79
N VAL A 188 6.93 -5.97 -2.39
CA VAL A 188 8.17 -6.73 -2.51
C VAL A 188 7.92 -7.98 -3.33
N VAL A 189 8.89 -8.32 -4.17
CA VAL A 189 8.88 -9.54 -4.98
C VAL A 189 9.67 -10.62 -4.24
N LYS A 190 9.00 -11.71 -3.86
CA LYS A 190 9.57 -12.75 -2.99
C LYS A 190 10.38 -13.80 -3.73
N LYS A 191 10.11 -13.97 -5.03
CA LYS A 191 10.79 -14.94 -5.89
C LYS A 191 11.37 -14.24 -7.10
N MET A 192 12.45 -13.51 -6.89
CA MET A 192 13.12 -12.81 -7.97
C MET A 192 13.86 -13.81 -8.89
N PRO A 193 13.68 -13.73 -10.22
CA PRO A 193 14.51 -14.48 -11.16
C PRO A 193 15.99 -14.10 -11.00
N LYS A 194 16.89 -15.07 -11.18
CA LYS A 194 18.34 -14.83 -11.21
C LYS A 194 18.87 -14.48 -12.61
N GLY A 195 17.97 -14.31 -13.59
CA GLY A 195 18.32 -14.15 -14.99
C GLY A 195 18.50 -12.69 -15.42
N ALA A 196 18.27 -12.45 -16.71
CA ALA A 196 18.47 -11.14 -17.32
C ALA A 196 17.55 -10.06 -16.73
N ARG A 197 17.95 -8.79 -16.88
CA ARG A 197 17.19 -7.63 -16.41
C ARG A 197 15.73 -7.64 -16.88
N ASP A 198 15.49 -8.11 -18.10
CA ASP A 198 14.14 -8.16 -18.67
C ASP A 198 13.26 -9.21 -17.98
N GLU A 199 13.83 -10.35 -17.57
CA GLU A 199 13.12 -11.37 -16.79
C GLU A 199 12.78 -10.86 -15.39
N VAL A 200 13.73 -10.18 -14.75
CA VAL A 200 13.51 -9.50 -13.46
C VAL A 200 12.38 -8.48 -13.59
N MET A 201 12.42 -7.64 -14.61
CA MET A 201 11.39 -6.61 -14.83
C MET A 201 10.02 -7.24 -15.13
N ALA A 202 9.98 -8.33 -15.90
CA ALA A 202 8.75 -9.06 -16.17
C ALA A 202 8.13 -9.63 -14.88
N GLU A 203 8.93 -10.16 -13.96
CA GLU A 203 8.43 -10.62 -12.65
C GLU A 203 7.87 -9.47 -11.82
N VAL A 204 8.59 -8.35 -11.78
CA VAL A 204 8.16 -7.13 -11.05
C VAL A 204 6.83 -6.62 -11.60
N ILE A 205 6.69 -6.55 -12.93
CA ILE A 205 5.44 -6.18 -13.58
C ILE A 205 4.33 -7.19 -13.25
N SER A 206 4.61 -8.49 -13.26
CA SER A 206 3.64 -9.54 -12.91
C SER A 206 3.13 -9.40 -11.46
N CYS A 207 4.04 -9.13 -10.52
CA CYS A 207 3.72 -8.88 -9.12
C CYS A 207 2.93 -7.57 -8.95
N TYR A 208 3.30 -6.51 -9.66
CA TYR A 208 2.57 -5.25 -9.68
C TYR A 208 1.13 -5.42 -10.21
N LYS A 209 0.94 -6.14 -11.32
CA LYS A 209 -0.39 -6.46 -11.86
C LYS A 209 -1.24 -7.23 -10.85
N THR A 210 -0.63 -8.19 -10.14
CA THR A 210 -1.30 -8.95 -9.07
C THR A 210 -1.73 -8.03 -7.93
N PHE A 211 -0.86 -7.10 -7.51
CA PHE A 211 -1.16 -6.13 -6.47
C PHE A 211 -2.31 -5.19 -6.85
N ILE A 212 -2.27 -4.58 -8.03
CA ILE A 212 -3.36 -3.74 -8.56
C ILE A 212 -4.66 -4.54 -8.63
N GLY A 213 -4.62 -5.74 -9.20
CA GLY A 213 -5.79 -6.60 -9.32
C GLY A 213 -6.41 -6.92 -7.97
N CYS A 214 -5.60 -7.24 -6.97
CA CYS A 214 -6.05 -7.55 -5.61
C CYS A 214 -6.69 -6.36 -4.88
N MET A 215 -6.22 -5.13 -5.13
CA MET A 215 -6.86 -3.93 -4.61
C MET A 215 -8.21 -3.69 -5.28
N LEU A 216 -8.28 -3.82 -6.61
CA LEU A 216 -9.52 -3.66 -7.36
C LEU A 216 -10.56 -4.76 -7.04
N ASP A 217 -10.12 -5.96 -6.69
CA ASP A 217 -11.00 -7.08 -6.33
C ASP A 217 -11.92 -6.78 -5.14
N ILE A 218 -11.53 -5.86 -4.25
CA ILE A 218 -12.28 -5.52 -3.01
C ILE A 218 -12.74 -4.06 -2.97
N THR A 219 -12.50 -3.30 -4.04
CA THR A 219 -12.91 -1.90 -4.18
C THR A 219 -14.29 -1.85 -4.85
N ASP A 220 -15.17 -0.96 -4.39
CA ASP A 220 -16.45 -0.76 -5.07
C ASP A 220 -16.23 -0.07 -6.42
N ASN A 221 -17.14 -0.26 -7.37
CA ASN A 221 -17.10 0.42 -8.66
C ASN A 221 -18.28 1.40 -8.79
N ILE A 222 -18.25 2.30 -9.77
CA ILE A 222 -19.33 3.26 -10.05
C ILE A 222 -19.87 3.04 -11.46
N LYS A 223 -21.19 2.95 -11.59
CA LYS A 223 -21.89 2.97 -12.89
C LYS A 223 -22.98 4.03 -12.87
N GLY A 224 -22.70 5.18 -13.52
CA GLY A 224 -23.56 6.36 -13.43
C GLY A 224 -23.60 6.88 -11.99
N LYS A 225 -24.79 6.86 -11.37
CA LYS A 225 -24.99 7.27 -9.96
C LYS A 225 -25.00 6.09 -8.97
N ARG A 226 -24.79 4.86 -9.43
CA ARG A 226 -24.92 3.65 -8.59
C ARG A 226 -23.55 3.10 -8.21
N ILE A 227 -23.42 2.69 -6.94
CA ILE A 227 -22.29 1.91 -6.46
C ILE A 227 -22.51 0.45 -6.82
N ILE A 228 -21.48 -0.18 -7.39
CA ILE A 228 -21.45 -1.59 -7.75
C ILE A 228 -20.48 -2.29 -6.78
N PRO A 229 -20.96 -3.10 -5.84
CA PRO A 229 -20.08 -3.81 -4.92
C PRO A 229 -19.25 -4.89 -5.63
N PRO A 230 -18.05 -5.22 -5.12
CA PRO A 230 -17.25 -6.32 -5.63
C PRO A 230 -17.98 -7.66 -5.46
N LYS A 231 -17.83 -8.54 -6.46
CA LYS A 231 -18.45 -9.87 -6.45
C LYS A 231 -17.88 -10.75 -5.34
N ASN A 232 -18.72 -11.53 -4.67
CA ASN A 232 -18.30 -12.50 -3.65
C ASN A 232 -17.43 -11.88 -2.52
N VAL A 233 -17.74 -10.65 -2.11
CA VAL A 233 -17.10 -9.96 -0.97
C VAL A 233 -18.18 -9.58 0.03
N VAL A 234 -17.97 -9.93 1.30
CA VAL A 234 -18.74 -9.35 2.40
C VAL A 234 -18.14 -7.99 2.74
N ARG A 235 -18.99 -6.98 2.86
CA ARG A 235 -18.58 -5.61 3.15
C ARG A 235 -19.03 -5.22 4.56
N TYR A 236 -18.08 -5.04 5.48
CA TYR A 236 -18.35 -4.54 6.84
C TYR A 236 -18.18 -3.03 6.97
N ASP A 237 -18.05 -2.31 5.85
CA ASP A 237 -17.90 -0.87 5.77
C ASP A 237 -18.81 -0.25 4.70
N ASP A 238 -18.88 1.08 4.73
CA ASP A 238 -19.61 1.89 3.75
C ASP A 238 -19.10 1.68 2.32
N ASP A 239 -19.81 2.28 1.36
CA ASP A 239 -19.31 2.42 0.00
C ASP A 239 -17.93 3.10 -0.04
N ASP A 240 -17.00 2.48 -0.75
CA ASP A 240 -15.62 2.93 -0.91
C ASP A 240 -15.14 2.66 -2.34
N PRO A 241 -15.64 3.44 -3.32
CA PRO A 241 -15.28 3.26 -4.73
C PRO A 241 -14.01 4.00 -5.15
N TYR A 242 -13.46 4.86 -4.28
CA TYR A 242 -12.36 5.73 -4.64
C TYR A 242 -11.01 5.07 -4.33
N LEU A 243 -10.35 4.62 -5.40
CA LEU A 243 -8.98 4.12 -5.36
C LEU A 243 -8.20 4.74 -6.52
N VAL A 244 -7.22 5.57 -6.20
CA VAL A 244 -6.32 6.20 -7.17
C VAL A 244 -4.89 5.93 -6.74
N VAL A 245 -4.05 5.57 -7.70
CA VAL A 245 -2.64 5.27 -7.48
C VAL A 245 -1.75 6.20 -8.31
N ALA A 246 -0.46 6.20 -8.03
CA ALA A 246 0.53 6.92 -8.82
C ALA A 246 1.81 6.10 -8.93
N ALA A 247 2.66 6.47 -9.88
CA ALA A 247 4.01 5.97 -9.95
C ALA A 247 4.86 6.41 -8.74
N ASP A 248 5.85 5.59 -8.38
CA ASP A 248 6.92 5.90 -7.43
C ASP A 248 8.23 5.22 -7.84
N LYS A 249 9.22 5.16 -6.94
CA LYS A 249 10.49 4.45 -7.16
C LYS A 249 10.21 3.00 -7.58
N GLY A 250 10.82 2.59 -8.69
CA GLY A 250 10.70 1.24 -9.26
C GLY A 250 9.41 0.99 -10.06
N THR A 251 8.50 1.97 -10.18
CA THR A 251 7.22 1.84 -10.92
C THR A 251 6.95 3.03 -11.84
N ALA A 252 7.97 3.85 -12.14
CA ALA A 252 7.85 5.10 -12.91
C ALA A 252 7.05 4.96 -14.21
N THR A 253 7.23 3.85 -14.93
CA THR A 253 6.60 3.58 -16.23
C THR A 253 5.35 2.69 -16.13
N PHE A 254 4.86 2.39 -14.92
CA PHE A 254 3.81 1.40 -14.71
C PHE A 254 2.39 1.99 -14.65
N SER A 255 2.25 3.30 -14.78
CA SER A 255 0.95 3.97 -14.77
C SER A 255 0.04 3.44 -15.89
N ASP A 256 0.56 3.30 -17.11
CA ASP A 256 -0.19 2.75 -18.25
C ASP A 256 -0.62 1.29 -18.01
N ILE A 257 0.22 0.52 -17.31
CA ILE A 257 -0.12 -0.86 -16.92
C ILE A 257 -1.30 -0.87 -15.96
N ALA A 258 -1.31 0.01 -14.96
CA ALA A 258 -2.40 0.10 -14.00
C ALA A 258 -3.70 0.61 -14.64
N ASN A 259 -3.60 1.59 -15.53
CA ASN A 259 -4.72 2.12 -16.31
C ASN A 259 -5.33 1.07 -17.23
N GLY A 260 -4.50 0.30 -17.95
CA GLY A 260 -4.98 -0.82 -18.77
C GLY A 260 -5.76 -1.85 -17.94
N ILE A 261 -5.29 -2.20 -16.73
CA ILE A 261 -6.04 -3.11 -15.83
C ILE A 261 -7.37 -2.50 -15.39
N SER A 262 -7.39 -1.21 -15.10
CA SER A 262 -8.60 -0.46 -14.73
C SER A 262 -9.65 -0.51 -15.85
N GLU A 263 -9.23 -0.24 -17.10
CA GLU A 263 -10.07 -0.30 -18.29
C GLU A 263 -10.56 -1.71 -18.60
N GLU A 264 -9.68 -2.71 -18.60
CA GLU A 264 -10.01 -4.13 -18.82
C GLU A 264 -11.09 -4.62 -17.83
N ARG A 265 -11.06 -4.10 -16.60
CA ARG A 265 -12.02 -4.43 -15.53
C ARG A 265 -13.26 -3.53 -15.54
N GLY A 266 -13.33 -2.54 -16.42
CA GLY A 266 -14.41 -1.55 -16.46
C GLY A 266 -14.52 -0.74 -15.17
N PHE A 267 -13.39 -0.48 -14.49
CA PHE A 267 -13.37 0.36 -13.30
C PHE A 267 -13.63 1.82 -13.70
N TRP A 268 -14.45 2.52 -12.92
CA TRP A 268 -15.05 3.80 -13.30
C TRP A 268 -14.05 4.93 -13.57
N LEU A 269 -12.85 4.84 -13.01
CA LEU A 269 -11.77 5.80 -13.26
C LEU A 269 -11.05 5.54 -14.60
N GLY A 270 -11.17 4.35 -15.20
CA GLY A 270 -10.55 4.03 -16.47
C GLY A 270 -9.05 4.37 -16.50
N ASP A 271 -8.66 5.19 -17.47
CA ASP A 271 -7.32 5.74 -17.68
C ASP A 271 -6.88 6.81 -16.65
N ALA A 272 -7.79 7.28 -15.80
CA ALA A 272 -7.49 8.17 -14.68
C ALA A 272 -7.19 7.43 -13.36
N PHE A 273 -7.17 6.10 -13.36
CA PHE A 273 -6.89 5.29 -12.16
C PHE A 273 -5.49 5.52 -11.60
N ALA A 274 -4.49 5.60 -12.48
CA ALA A 274 -3.10 5.84 -12.15
C ALA A 274 -2.60 7.14 -12.80
N SER A 275 -2.10 8.06 -11.98
CA SER A 275 -1.54 9.32 -12.48
C SER A 275 -0.13 9.14 -13.02
N GLY A 276 0.20 9.83 -14.13
CA GLY A 276 1.53 9.84 -14.74
C GLY A 276 1.73 8.75 -15.80
N GLY A 277 0.65 8.31 -16.46
CA GLY A 277 0.72 7.52 -17.70
C GLY A 277 0.94 8.39 -18.93
N SER A 278 1.00 7.75 -20.09
CA SER A 278 1.16 8.37 -21.41
C SER A 278 0.12 9.47 -21.74
N ALA A 279 -1.09 9.35 -21.18
CA ALA A 279 -2.15 10.36 -21.31
C ALA A 279 -2.03 11.53 -20.31
N GLY A 280 -1.09 11.48 -19.37
CA GLY A 280 -0.88 12.48 -18.33
C GLY A 280 0.29 13.43 -18.58
N TYR A 281 0.49 14.39 -17.68
CA TYR A 281 1.65 15.27 -17.72
C TYR A 281 2.92 14.54 -17.25
N ASP A 282 3.98 14.57 -18.06
CA ASP A 282 5.31 14.13 -17.62
C ASP A 282 5.85 15.12 -16.58
N HIS A 283 5.70 14.75 -15.30
CA HIS A 283 6.11 15.59 -14.18
C HIS A 283 7.61 15.88 -14.17
N LYS A 284 8.45 14.96 -14.67
CA LYS A 284 9.89 15.15 -14.78
C LYS A 284 10.23 16.03 -15.98
N GLY A 285 9.69 15.70 -17.15
CA GLY A 285 9.90 16.46 -18.38
C GLY A 285 9.44 17.91 -18.27
N MET A 286 8.35 18.17 -17.54
CA MET A 286 7.86 19.52 -17.28
C MET A 286 8.49 20.19 -16.06
N GLY A 287 9.19 19.44 -15.22
CA GLY A 287 9.80 19.92 -13.97
C GLY A 287 8.79 20.46 -12.96
N ILE A 288 7.57 19.90 -12.91
CA ILE A 288 6.46 20.44 -12.10
C ILE A 288 6.84 20.49 -10.61
N THR A 289 7.45 19.41 -10.11
CA THR A 289 7.87 19.33 -8.70
C THR A 289 8.94 20.37 -8.38
N ALA A 290 9.97 20.46 -9.21
CA ALA A 290 11.07 21.39 -9.01
C ALA A 290 10.61 22.84 -9.10
N LYS A 291 9.79 23.18 -10.10
CA LYS A 291 9.23 24.52 -10.27
C LYS A 291 8.37 24.93 -9.07
N GLY A 292 7.50 24.04 -8.60
CA GLY A 292 6.69 24.30 -7.40
C GLY A 292 7.55 24.52 -6.15
N ALA A 293 8.57 23.69 -5.94
CA ALA A 293 9.52 23.88 -4.83
C ALA A 293 10.32 25.18 -4.97
N TRP A 294 10.66 25.58 -6.20
CA TRP A 294 11.42 26.80 -6.48
C TRP A 294 10.66 28.08 -6.16
N GLU A 295 9.33 28.08 -6.27
CA GLU A 295 8.52 29.21 -5.79
C GLU A 295 8.73 29.46 -4.28
N SER A 296 8.83 28.38 -3.49
CA SER A 296 9.17 28.49 -2.06
C SER A 296 10.60 28.98 -1.84
N VAL A 297 11.56 28.55 -2.67
CA VAL A 297 12.94 29.05 -2.63
C VAL A 297 12.98 30.55 -2.90
N LYS A 298 12.35 31.01 -3.99
CA LYS A 298 12.26 32.46 -4.32
C LYS A 298 11.62 33.25 -3.19
N ARG A 299 10.55 32.72 -2.58
CA ARG A 299 9.90 33.36 -1.43
C ARG A 299 10.85 33.47 -0.24
N HIS A 300 11.57 32.42 0.10
CA HIS A 300 12.50 32.40 1.23
C HIS A 300 13.67 33.38 1.02
N PHE A 301 14.28 33.39 -0.16
CA PHE A 301 15.33 34.34 -0.50
C PHE A 301 14.85 35.79 -0.44
N ARG A 302 13.63 36.07 -0.92
CA ARG A 302 13.01 37.39 -0.81
C ARG A 302 12.82 37.84 0.65
N GLU A 303 12.50 36.93 1.57
CA GLU A 303 12.40 37.24 3.00
C GLU A 303 13.76 37.56 3.65
N LEU A 304 14.85 37.08 3.06
CA LEU A 304 16.22 37.41 3.42
C LEU A 304 16.76 38.66 2.69
N GLY A 305 15.94 39.28 1.83
CA GLY A 305 16.34 40.44 1.04
C GLY A 305 17.31 40.13 -0.11
N VAL A 306 17.40 38.88 -0.56
CA VAL A 306 18.26 38.43 -1.66
C VAL A 306 17.42 38.07 -2.88
N ASP A 307 17.78 38.53 -4.07
CA ASP A 307 17.15 38.08 -5.32
C ASP A 307 17.94 36.92 -5.96
N CYS A 308 17.54 35.68 -5.67
CA CYS A 308 18.16 34.48 -6.25
C CYS A 308 17.97 34.32 -7.76
N GLN A 309 17.30 35.26 -8.43
CA GLN A 309 17.19 35.32 -9.89
C GLN A 309 18.09 36.38 -10.52
N ALA A 310 18.75 37.23 -9.73
CA ALA A 310 19.62 38.30 -10.20
C ALA A 310 21.01 38.32 -9.52
N GLU A 311 21.16 37.64 -8.39
CA GLU A 311 22.38 37.65 -7.57
C GLU A 311 22.95 36.24 -7.40
N ASP A 312 24.28 36.12 -7.45
CA ASP A 312 24.99 34.86 -7.27
C ASP A 312 24.90 34.34 -5.83
N PHE A 313 24.58 33.06 -5.68
CA PHE A 313 24.43 32.42 -4.37
C PHE A 313 24.96 30.99 -4.36
N SER A 314 25.55 30.60 -3.23
CA SER A 314 26.12 29.27 -3.05
C SER A 314 25.05 28.23 -2.71
N VAL A 315 25.17 27.04 -3.30
CA VAL A 315 24.28 25.90 -3.05
C VAL A 315 25.09 24.67 -2.66
N VAL A 316 24.59 23.94 -1.65
CA VAL A 316 24.97 22.55 -1.36
C VAL A 316 23.70 21.73 -1.37
N GLY A 317 23.68 20.58 -2.06
CA GLY A 317 22.45 19.81 -2.22
C GLY A 317 22.63 18.30 -2.19
N ILE A 318 21.49 17.60 -2.13
CA ILE A 318 21.43 16.14 -2.15
C ILE A 318 20.72 15.72 -3.43
N GLY A 319 21.40 14.97 -4.28
CA GLY A 319 20.90 14.55 -5.59
C GLY A 319 21.97 14.65 -6.68
N ASP A 320 21.50 14.66 -7.92
CA ASP A 320 22.31 14.79 -9.13
C ASP A 320 21.50 15.40 -10.28
N MET A 321 22.19 15.78 -11.35
CA MET A 321 21.56 16.38 -12.53
C MET A 321 20.60 15.42 -13.27
N MET A 322 20.57 14.12 -12.98
CA MET A 322 19.56 13.21 -13.56
C MET A 322 18.26 13.17 -12.75
N GLY A 323 18.30 13.61 -11.49
CA GLY A 323 17.16 13.65 -10.60
C GLY A 323 16.07 14.62 -11.07
N ASP A 324 14.80 14.25 -10.85
CA ASP A 324 13.65 15.12 -11.18
C ASP A 324 13.74 16.47 -10.45
N VAL A 325 13.83 16.45 -9.12
CA VAL A 325 13.82 17.68 -8.32
C VAL A 325 15.14 18.44 -8.40
N PHE A 326 16.26 17.74 -8.19
CA PHE A 326 17.58 18.37 -8.19
C PHE A 326 17.95 18.91 -9.57
N GLY A 327 17.88 18.07 -10.61
CA GLY A 327 18.27 18.44 -11.96
C GLY A 327 17.46 19.62 -12.51
N ASN A 328 16.12 19.53 -12.47
CA ASN A 328 15.29 20.66 -12.89
C ASN A 328 15.54 21.90 -12.01
N GLY A 329 15.66 21.72 -10.69
CA GLY A 329 15.85 22.82 -9.74
C GLY A 329 17.12 23.62 -9.97
N MET A 330 18.25 22.94 -10.24
CA MET A 330 19.54 23.58 -10.48
C MET A 330 19.62 24.34 -11.83
N LEU A 331 18.58 24.25 -12.66
CA LEU A 331 18.44 25.01 -13.91
C LEU A 331 17.51 26.23 -13.77
N LEU A 332 16.77 26.36 -12.66
CA LEU A 332 15.80 27.45 -12.44
C LEU A 332 16.44 28.78 -12.02
N SER A 333 17.76 28.83 -11.87
CA SER A 333 18.51 30.08 -11.80
C SER A 333 19.90 29.93 -12.42
N LYS A 334 20.29 30.94 -13.21
CA LYS A 334 21.64 31.06 -13.78
C LYS A 334 22.67 31.50 -12.75
N HIS A 335 22.23 31.99 -11.60
CA HIS A 335 23.06 32.53 -10.52
C HIS A 335 23.44 31.50 -9.45
N ILE A 336 23.11 30.23 -9.68
CA ILE A 336 23.49 29.14 -8.77
C ILE A 336 24.98 28.85 -8.90
N CYS A 337 25.69 29.05 -7.78
CA CYS A 337 27.04 28.59 -7.54
C CYS A 337 27.00 27.26 -6.76
N LEU A 338 26.83 26.13 -7.47
CA LEU A 338 26.76 24.81 -6.84
C LEU A 338 28.15 24.38 -6.34
N LYS A 339 28.36 24.41 -5.02
CA LYS A 339 29.66 24.10 -4.42
C LYS A 339 29.85 22.63 -4.09
N ALA A 340 28.78 21.97 -3.71
CA ALA A 340 28.82 20.56 -3.38
C ALA A 340 27.48 19.88 -3.63
N ALA A 341 27.53 18.62 -4.05
CA ALA A 341 26.35 17.77 -4.10
C ALA A 341 26.73 16.32 -3.85
N PHE A 342 25.81 15.52 -3.32
CA PHE A 342 26.04 14.09 -3.19
C PHE A 342 24.79 13.28 -3.44
N ASN A 343 24.97 12.07 -3.95
CA ASN A 343 23.94 11.06 -4.04
C ASN A 343 24.48 9.74 -3.44
N HIS A 344 23.80 8.63 -3.71
CA HIS A 344 24.18 7.30 -3.20
C HIS A 344 25.44 6.70 -3.88
N LEU A 345 26.02 7.38 -4.88
CA LEU A 345 27.16 6.89 -5.66
C LEU A 345 28.35 7.85 -5.61
N ASN A 346 28.11 9.15 -5.74
CA ASN A 346 29.11 10.15 -6.03
C ASN A 346 28.97 11.36 -5.10
N ILE A 347 30.11 12.02 -4.88
CA ILE A 347 30.22 13.34 -4.25
C ILE A 347 30.84 14.29 -5.28
N PHE A 348 30.15 15.36 -5.59
CA PHE A 348 30.60 16.48 -6.42
C PHE A 348 31.08 17.62 -5.52
N LEU A 349 32.23 18.20 -5.85
CA LEU A 349 32.81 19.37 -5.19
C LEU A 349 33.37 20.34 -6.22
N ASP A 350 32.91 21.58 -6.17
CA ASP A 350 33.50 22.72 -6.87
C ASP A 350 33.66 23.88 -5.87
N PRO A 351 34.89 24.18 -5.41
CA PRO A 351 35.10 25.24 -4.44
C PRO A 351 34.74 26.65 -4.95
N ASN A 352 34.89 26.89 -6.27
CA ASN A 352 34.83 28.21 -6.89
C ASN A 352 34.02 28.19 -8.21
N PRO A 353 32.73 27.80 -8.17
CA PRO A 353 31.92 27.67 -9.37
C PRO A 353 31.60 29.06 -9.96
N ASP A 354 31.86 29.24 -11.24
CA ASP A 354 31.38 30.38 -12.01
C ASP A 354 29.91 30.15 -12.43
N SER A 355 29.00 31.02 -12.00
CA SER A 355 27.55 30.84 -12.14
C SER A 355 27.12 30.65 -13.60
N THR A 356 27.71 31.43 -14.50
CA THR A 356 27.37 31.46 -15.93
C THR A 356 27.80 30.19 -16.66
N SER A 357 29.08 29.84 -16.59
CA SER A 357 29.63 28.65 -17.26
C SER A 357 29.11 27.35 -16.64
N SER A 358 28.99 27.31 -15.32
CA SER A 358 28.46 26.13 -14.62
C SER A 358 26.98 25.87 -14.95
N TRP A 359 26.18 26.89 -15.25
CA TRP A 359 24.79 26.69 -15.69
C TRP A 359 24.72 25.92 -17.01
N HIS A 360 25.56 26.26 -17.98
CA HIS A 360 25.63 25.55 -19.26
C HIS A 360 26.03 24.09 -19.07
N GLU A 361 26.98 23.83 -18.17
CA GLU A 361 27.40 22.46 -17.87
C GLU A 361 26.30 21.66 -17.17
N ARG A 362 25.59 22.27 -16.21
CA ARG A 362 24.41 21.65 -15.59
C ARG A 362 23.34 21.31 -16.63
N ASP A 363 23.04 22.21 -17.56
CA ASP A 363 22.06 21.96 -18.64
C ASP A 363 22.51 20.83 -19.57
N ARG A 364 23.80 20.77 -19.92
CA ARG A 364 24.39 19.67 -20.69
C ARG A 364 24.23 18.34 -19.97
N LEU A 365 24.59 18.28 -18.69
CA LEU A 365 24.49 17.06 -17.87
C LEU A 365 23.04 16.60 -17.71
N PHE A 366 22.09 17.52 -17.50
CA PHE A 366 20.66 17.21 -17.38
C PHE A 366 20.08 16.56 -18.65
N LYS A 367 20.58 16.95 -19.83
CA LYS A 367 20.11 16.45 -21.13
C LYS A 367 20.74 15.11 -21.56
N LEU A 368 21.71 14.59 -20.82
CA LEU A 368 22.36 13.32 -21.16
C LEU A 368 21.40 12.13 -20.98
N PRO A 369 21.36 11.15 -21.92
CA PRO A 369 20.48 9.99 -21.81
C PRO A 369 20.75 9.12 -20.58
N ARG A 370 22.03 9.06 -20.17
CA ARG A 370 22.54 8.38 -18.98
C ARG A 370 23.73 9.19 -18.49
N SER A 371 23.59 9.88 -17.37
CA SER A 371 24.70 10.56 -16.70
C SER A 371 24.78 10.14 -15.23
N SER A 372 26.01 10.06 -14.74
CA SER A 372 26.35 10.23 -13.34
C SER A 372 27.44 11.30 -13.35
N TRP A 373 27.20 12.44 -12.68
CA TRP A 373 28.07 13.64 -12.57
C TRP A 373 29.17 13.83 -13.63
#